data_AF-A0A6J4XLP2-F1
#
_entry.id   AF-A0A6J4XLP2-F1
#
_cell.length_a   1.000
_cell.length_b   1.000
_cell.length_c   1.000
_cell.angle_alpha   90.00
_cell.angle_beta   90.00
_cell.angle_gamma   90.00
#
_symmetry.space_group_name_H-M   'P 1'
#
loop_
_entity.id
_entity.type
_entity.pdbx_description
1 polymer ?
#
loop_
_entity_poly.entity_id
_entity_poly.type
_entity_poly.pdbx_seq_one_letter_code
_entity_poly.pdbx_strand_id
1 'polypeptide(L)'
;MTVEGKVAEPFGPLVSQWFQKPSQGKKKRLDLLCESLGLDQGKVLPIRYQLLHRTASAIIEAKRFNAQNALMLVHTFSPPNEWFDDFDMFASLYNTQAELNKIKFAGGLNGIDLCIGWIKGKNSLFQQIQ
;
A
#
# COMPACT_ATOMS: atom_id res chain seq x y z
N MET A 1 5.62 -9.72 5.25
CA MET A 1 5.10 -9.49 3.88
C MET A 1 3.60 -9.35 3.94
N THR A 2 3.02 -8.38 3.22
CA THR A 2 1.57 -8.26 3.04
C THR A 2 1.26 -8.30 1.55
N VAL A 3 0.26 -9.10 1.17
CA VAL A 3 -0.22 -9.22 -0.20
C VAL A 3 -1.70 -8.84 -0.21
N GLU A 4 -2.05 -7.83 -0.99
CA GLU A 4 -3.43 -7.44 -1.23
C GLU A 4 -3.87 -7.99 -2.60
N GLY A 5 -4.78 -8.97 -2.59
CA GLY A 5 -5.45 -9.43 -3.82
C GLY A 5 -6.60 -8.47 -4.15
N LYS A 6 -6.68 -8.03 -5.41
CA LYS A 6 -7.67 -7.02 -5.83
C LYS A 6 -8.38 -7.43 -7.11
N VAL A 7 -9.71 -7.39 -7.07
CA VAL A 7 -10.59 -7.56 -8.24
C VAL A 7 -11.53 -6.35 -8.27
N ALA A 8 -11.18 -5.32 -9.04
CA ALA A 8 -11.99 -4.11 -9.31
C ALA A 8 -12.54 -3.28 -8.11
N GLU A 9 -12.43 -3.73 -6.86
CA GLU A 9 -12.90 -2.97 -5.68
C GLU A 9 -11.97 -1.79 -5.35
N PRO A 10 -12.43 -0.67 -4.76
CA PRO A 10 -11.58 0.45 -4.34
C PRO A 10 -10.68 0.09 -3.12
N PHE A 11 -9.64 0.88 -2.83
CA PHE A 11 -8.83 0.75 -1.60
C PHE A 11 -9.51 1.41 -0.37
N GLY A 12 -10.83 1.44 -0.38
CA GLY A 12 -11.62 2.17 0.60
C GLY A 12 -11.49 3.71 0.50
N PRO A 13 -11.82 4.42 1.58
CA PRO A 13 -11.85 5.89 1.58
C PRO A 13 -10.45 6.50 1.57
N LEU A 14 -10.36 7.75 1.14
CA LEU A 14 -9.19 8.59 1.43
C LEU A 14 -9.03 8.77 2.94
N VAL A 15 -7.81 9.01 3.40
CA VAL A 15 -7.56 9.37 4.81
C VAL A 15 -8.35 10.63 5.17
N SER A 16 -8.40 11.63 4.30
CA SER A 16 -9.20 12.85 4.51
C SER A 16 -10.67 12.57 4.79
N GLN A 17 -11.26 11.58 4.12
CA GLN A 17 -12.65 11.15 4.32
C GLN A 17 -12.78 10.31 5.60
N TRP A 18 -11.89 9.34 5.80
CA TRP A 18 -11.89 8.48 6.98
C TRP A 18 -11.65 9.26 8.29
N PHE A 19 -10.90 10.35 8.20
CA PHE A 19 -10.47 11.19 9.32
C PHE A 19 -11.37 12.41 9.55
N GLN A 20 -12.53 12.51 8.90
CA GLN A 20 -13.51 13.55 9.20
C GLN A 20 -14.04 13.38 10.63
N LYS A 21 -14.04 14.47 11.41
CA LYS A 21 -14.47 14.53 12.83
C LYS A 21 -13.92 13.34 13.65
N PRO A 22 -12.58 13.20 13.76
CA PRO A 22 -11.98 11.97 14.26
C PRO A 22 -12.16 11.85 15.77
N SER A 23 -12.59 10.66 16.21
CA SER A 23 -12.53 10.29 17.63
C SER A 23 -11.07 10.25 18.10
N GLN A 24 -10.86 10.26 19.42
CA GLN A 24 -9.50 10.14 19.98
C GLN A 24 -8.79 8.86 19.53
N GLY A 25 -9.54 7.76 19.38
CA GLY A 25 -9.00 6.50 18.85
C GLY A 25 -8.57 6.60 17.39
N LYS A 26 -9.30 7.34 16.54
CA LYS A 26 -8.90 7.57 15.15
C LYS A 26 -7.63 8.42 15.06
N LYS A 27 -7.51 9.47 15.88
CA LYS A 27 -6.30 10.31 15.95
C LYS A 27 -5.06 9.48 16.29
N LYS A 28 -5.11 8.77 17.43
CA LYS A 28 -4.03 7.85 17.86
C LYS A 28 -3.68 6.83 16.79
N ARG A 29 -4.68 6.28 16.09
CA ARG A 29 -4.43 5.32 15.01
C ARG A 29 -3.70 5.96 13.83
N LEU A 30 -4.09 7.16 13.42
CA LEU A 30 -3.38 7.86 12.34
C LEU A 30 -1.96 8.23 12.76
N ASP A 31 -1.76 8.68 14.01
CA ASP A 31 -0.43 8.95 14.58
C ASP A 31 0.46 7.71 14.45
N LEU A 32 -0.01 6.55 14.93
CA LEU A 32 0.72 5.28 14.88
C LEU A 32 1.02 4.81 13.46
N LEU A 33 0.08 5.00 12.52
CA LEU A 33 0.31 4.67 11.11
C LEU A 33 1.41 5.55 10.51
N CYS A 34 1.37 6.85 10.76
CA CYS A 34 2.36 7.81 10.26
C CYS A 34 3.74 7.54 10.87
N GLU A 35 3.82 7.30 12.18
CA GLU A 35 5.06 6.95 12.88
C GLU A 35 5.66 5.65 12.32
N SER A 36 4.84 4.61 12.14
CA SER A 36 5.31 3.31 11.63
C SER A 36 5.84 3.41 10.21
N LEU A 37 5.30 4.32 9.40
CA LEU A 37 5.64 4.50 7.99
C LEU A 37 6.66 5.63 7.75
N GLY A 38 7.04 6.38 8.77
CA GLY A 38 7.91 7.55 8.62
C GLY A 38 7.30 8.68 7.78
N LEU A 39 5.98 8.86 7.85
CA LEU A 39 5.23 9.83 7.04
C LEU A 39 4.67 10.98 7.88
N ASP A 40 4.52 12.14 7.24
CA ASP A 40 3.82 13.29 7.81
C ASP A 40 2.30 13.19 7.62
N GLN A 41 1.53 13.59 8.63
CA GLN A 41 0.07 13.52 8.58
C GLN A 41 -0.56 14.37 7.48
N GLY A 42 0.01 15.54 7.19
CA GLY A 42 -0.50 16.42 6.13
C GLY A 42 -0.37 15.78 4.75
N LYS A 43 0.69 14.99 4.54
CA LYS A 43 0.96 14.33 3.26
C LYS A 43 0.08 13.11 3.00
N VAL A 44 -0.48 12.49 4.04
CA VAL A 44 -1.26 11.24 3.89
C VAL A 44 -2.76 11.47 3.67
N LEU A 45 -3.27 12.70 3.85
CA LEU A 45 -4.68 13.03 3.66
C LEU A 45 -5.27 12.63 2.27
N PRO A 46 -4.56 12.82 1.14
CA PRO A 46 -5.06 12.43 -0.18
C PRO A 46 -4.88 10.93 -0.48
N ILE A 47 -4.34 10.14 0.45
CA ILE A 47 -4.00 8.73 0.23
C ILE A 47 -5.15 7.83 0.65
N ARG A 48 -5.31 6.67 -0.01
CA ARG A 48 -6.25 5.63 0.40
C ARG A 48 -5.84 5.03 1.75
N TYR A 49 -6.73 5.06 2.73
CA TYR A 49 -6.44 4.61 4.09
C TYR A 49 -5.92 3.16 4.14
N GLN A 50 -6.47 2.28 3.31
CA GLN A 50 -6.10 0.87 3.26
C GLN A 50 -4.62 0.65 2.85
N LEU A 51 -4.08 1.47 1.94
CA LEU A 51 -2.67 1.37 1.52
C LEU A 51 -1.72 1.65 2.69
N LEU A 52 -2.02 2.68 3.48
CA LEU A 52 -1.25 3.00 4.69
C LEU A 52 -1.39 1.89 5.72
N HIS A 53 -2.63 1.46 6.00
CA HIS A 53 -2.89 0.47 7.03
C HIS A 53 -2.20 -0.87 6.74
N ARG A 54 -2.33 -1.39 5.52
CA ARG A 54 -1.70 -2.66 5.10
C ARG A 54 -0.17 -2.57 5.13
N THR A 55 0.39 -1.46 4.67
CA THR A 55 1.85 -1.26 4.69
C THR A 55 2.37 -1.17 6.12
N ALA A 56 1.67 -0.45 7.00
CA ALA A 56 2.05 -0.36 8.41
C ALA A 56 2.01 -1.74 9.09
N SER A 57 0.98 -2.56 8.80
CA SER A 57 0.96 -3.96 9.26
C SER A 57 2.16 -4.76 8.75
N ALA A 58 2.57 -4.60 7.49
CA ALA A 58 3.74 -5.26 6.94
C ALA A 58 5.04 -4.87 7.68
N ILE A 59 5.21 -3.59 7.99
CA ILE A 59 6.35 -3.06 8.74
C ILE A 59 6.34 -3.58 10.18
N ILE A 60 5.19 -3.55 10.86
CA ILE A 60 5.05 -4.04 12.24
C ILE A 60 5.38 -5.53 12.32
N GLU A 61 4.89 -6.34 11.39
CA GLU A 61 5.23 -7.77 11.35
C GLU A 61 6.71 -8.00 11.02
N ALA A 62 7.29 -7.22 10.11
CA ALA A 62 8.73 -7.30 9.83
C ALA A 62 9.56 -7.00 11.09
N LYS A 63 9.20 -5.95 11.86
CA LYS A 63 9.81 -5.67 13.17
C LYS A 63 9.65 -6.84 14.14
N ARG A 64 8.44 -7.39 14.25
CA ARG A 64 8.12 -8.50 15.16
C ARG A 64 8.95 -9.76 14.89
N PHE A 65 9.28 -10.02 13.63
CA PHE A 65 10.06 -11.18 13.21
C PHE A 65 11.55 -10.88 12.97
N ASN A 66 12.04 -9.69 13.32
CA ASN A 66 13.41 -9.22 13.00
C ASN A 66 13.76 -9.39 11.52
N ALA A 67 12.76 -9.26 10.63
CA ALA A 67 12.95 -9.34 9.20
C ALA A 67 13.52 -8.00 8.69
N GLN A 68 14.54 -8.07 7.85
CA GLN A 68 15.16 -6.90 7.24
C GLN A 68 14.30 -6.25 6.14
N ASN A 69 13.24 -6.93 5.69
CA ASN A 69 12.46 -6.50 4.53
C ASN A 69 10.96 -6.56 4.82
N ALA A 70 10.24 -5.55 4.34
CA ALA A 70 8.79 -5.53 4.24
C ALA A 70 8.37 -5.31 2.79
N LEU A 71 7.24 -5.92 2.39
CA LEU A 71 6.69 -5.78 1.05
C LEU A 71 5.20 -5.48 1.14
N MET A 72 4.78 -4.40 0.48
CA MET A 72 3.39 -4.13 0.13
C MET A 72 3.19 -4.44 -1.37
N LEU A 73 2.53 -5.55 -1.66
CA LEU A 73 2.26 -5.99 -3.02
C LEU A 73 0.76 -5.92 -3.33
N VAL A 74 0.39 -5.19 -4.37
CA VAL A 74 -0.96 -5.26 -4.95
C VAL A 74 -0.92 -6.23 -6.14
N HIS A 75 -1.77 -7.23 -6.11
CA HIS A 75 -1.99 -8.13 -7.25
C HIS A 75 -3.40 -7.88 -7.82
N THR A 76 -3.49 -7.32 -9.02
CA THR A 76 -4.77 -7.08 -9.71
C THR A 76 -5.09 -8.20 -10.70
N PHE A 77 -6.34 -8.67 -10.69
CA PHE A 77 -6.84 -9.69 -11.63
C PHE A 77 -7.77 -9.12 -12.72
N SER A 78 -7.99 -7.80 -12.76
CA SER A 78 -8.95 -7.15 -13.68
C SER A 78 -8.27 -6.51 -14.91
N PRO A 79 -8.95 -6.43 -16.09
CA PRO A 79 -8.38 -5.85 -17.31
C PRO A 79 -7.96 -4.37 -17.24
N PRO A 80 -8.73 -3.42 -16.64
CA PRO A 80 -8.23 -2.07 -16.40
C PRO A 80 -7.29 -2.04 -15.18
N ASN A 81 -6.27 -1.19 -15.23
CA ASN A 81 -5.40 -0.89 -14.08
C ASN A 81 -6.11 0.06 -13.10
N GLU A 82 -7.37 -0.27 -12.76
CA GLU A 82 -8.16 0.50 -11.81
C GLU A 82 -7.37 0.66 -10.50
N TRP A 83 -7.38 1.88 -9.99
CA TRP A 83 -6.71 2.24 -8.73
C TRP A 83 -5.18 2.23 -8.78
N PHE A 84 -4.56 2.08 -9.96
CA PHE A 84 -3.10 2.22 -10.10
C PHE A 84 -2.64 3.65 -9.76
N ASP A 85 -3.37 4.68 -10.18
CA ASP A 85 -3.03 6.08 -9.86
C ASP A 85 -3.08 6.35 -8.34
N ASP A 86 -4.03 5.75 -7.63
CA ASP A 86 -4.08 5.79 -6.16
C ASP A 86 -2.86 5.11 -5.53
N PHE A 87 -2.38 4.01 -6.13
CA PHE A 87 -1.17 3.32 -5.69
C PHE A 87 0.10 4.09 -6.03
N ASP A 88 0.18 4.75 -7.19
CA ASP A 88 1.30 5.59 -7.60
C ASP A 88 1.41 6.86 -6.75
N MET A 89 0.27 7.45 -6.39
CA MET A 89 0.22 8.55 -5.42
C MET A 89 0.72 8.11 -4.04
N PHE A 90 0.41 6.88 -3.61
CA PHE A 90 1.00 6.29 -2.40
C PHE A 90 2.50 6.04 -2.53
N ALA A 91 2.96 5.52 -3.68
CA ALA A 91 4.37 5.31 -3.96
C ALA A 91 5.17 6.63 -3.87
N SER A 92 4.57 7.72 -4.34
CA SER A 92 5.17 9.06 -4.35
C SER A 92 5.46 9.60 -2.95
N LEU A 93 4.79 9.12 -1.89
CA LEU A 93 5.13 9.45 -0.50
C LEU A 93 6.57 9.07 -0.13
N TYR A 94 7.11 8.06 -0.81
CA TYR A 94 8.47 7.55 -0.62
C TYR A 94 9.44 8.01 -1.72
N ASN A 95 9.08 9.06 -2.47
CA ASN A 95 9.86 9.58 -3.59
C ASN A 95 10.16 8.51 -4.67
N THR A 96 9.25 7.55 -4.85
CA THR A 96 9.33 6.55 -5.92
C THR A 96 8.06 6.59 -6.77
N GLN A 97 8.21 6.22 -8.04
CA GLN A 97 7.09 5.98 -8.94
C GLN A 97 6.77 4.49 -8.99
N ALA A 98 5.49 4.14 -8.95
CA ALA A 98 5.04 2.78 -9.18
C ALA A 98 5.20 2.42 -10.68
N GLU A 99 5.54 1.17 -10.94
CA GLU A 99 5.64 0.65 -12.30
C GLU A 99 4.88 -0.66 -12.40
N LEU A 100 4.12 -0.84 -13.48
CA LEU A 100 3.37 -2.07 -13.72
C LEU A 100 4.32 -3.26 -13.79
N ASN A 101 3.97 -4.32 -13.07
CA ASN A 101 4.69 -5.59 -12.99
C ASN A 101 6.13 -5.47 -12.45
N LYS A 102 6.40 -4.45 -11.64
CA LYS A 102 7.70 -4.27 -10.98
C LYS A 102 7.54 -4.09 -9.48
N ILE A 103 8.57 -4.52 -8.76
CA ILE A 103 8.78 -4.19 -7.35
C ILE A 103 9.82 -3.07 -7.30
N LYS A 104 9.53 -2.04 -6.53
CA LYS A 104 10.37 -0.86 -6.33
C LYS A 104 10.77 -0.78 -4.86
N PHE A 105 12.03 -0.44 -4.62
CA PHE A 105 12.49 -0.07 -3.29
C PHE A 105 11.92 1.31 -2.93
N ALA A 106 11.34 1.44 -1.75
CA ALA A 106 10.66 2.62 -1.23
C ALA A 106 11.36 3.20 0.02
N GLY A 107 12.61 2.81 0.27
CA GLY A 107 13.41 3.34 1.37
C GLY A 107 13.46 2.44 2.60
N GLY A 108 14.36 2.79 3.52
CA GLY A 108 14.53 2.11 4.80
C GLY A 108 13.73 2.79 5.91
N LEU A 109 12.95 2.00 6.65
CA LEU A 109 12.14 2.43 7.78
C LEU A 109 12.60 1.70 9.05
N ASN A 110 13.38 2.38 9.90
CA ASN A 110 13.92 1.83 11.15
C ASN A 110 14.70 0.51 10.94
N GLY A 111 15.57 0.46 9.91
CA GLY A 111 16.36 -0.74 9.59
C GLY A 111 15.60 -1.84 8.83
N ILE A 112 14.38 -1.54 8.35
CA ILE A 112 13.60 -2.43 7.49
C ILE A 112 13.49 -1.79 6.11
N ASP A 113 13.92 -2.51 5.09
CA ASP A 113 13.77 -2.12 3.70
C ASP A 113 12.32 -2.32 3.26
N LEU A 114 11.64 -1.23 2.92
CA LEU A 114 10.29 -1.28 2.37
C LEU A 114 10.37 -1.40 0.84
N CYS A 115 9.76 -2.45 0.31
CA CYS A 115 9.49 -2.60 -1.10
C CYS A 115 7.98 -2.46 -1.37
N ILE A 116 7.63 -1.91 -2.52
CA ILE A 116 6.25 -1.79 -2.99
C ILE A 116 6.15 -2.33 -4.42
N GLY A 117 5.04 -2.95 -4.77
CA GLY A 117 4.85 -3.43 -6.13
C GLY A 117 3.40 -3.55 -6.55
N TRP A 118 3.19 -3.38 -7.85
CA TRP A 118 1.91 -3.61 -8.51
C TRP A 118 2.08 -4.69 -9.58
N ILE A 119 1.43 -5.83 -9.39
CA ILE A 119 1.51 -6.97 -10.30
C ILE A 119 0.14 -7.18 -10.93
N LYS A 120 0.11 -7.34 -12.25
CA LYS A 120 -1.08 -7.73 -12.99
C LYS A 120 -1.05 -9.24 -13.22
N GLY A 121 -2.12 -9.90 -12.79
CA GLY A 121 -2.34 -11.32 -13.08
C GLY A 121 -2.45 -11.54 -14.58
N LYS A 122 -1.85 -12.63 -15.06
CA LYS A 122 -2.07 -13.08 -16.44
C LYS A 122 -3.44 -13.75 -16.52
N ASN A 123 -4.31 -13.28 -17.41
CA ASN A 123 -5.46 -14.07 -17.86
C ASN A 123 -4.95 -15.18 -18.79
N SER A 124 -4.55 -16.32 -18.23
CA SER A 124 -4.22 -17.53 -19.00
C SER A 124 -5.08 -18.72 -18.60
N LEU A 125 -6.38 -18.48 -18.43
CA LEU A 125 -7.39 -19.52 -18.44
C LEU A 125 -8.31 -19.19 -19.63
N PHE A 126 -8.40 -20.11 -20.60
CA PHE A 126 -9.20 -20.07 -21.86
C PHE A 126 -8.56 -19.54 -23.15
N GLN A 127 -7.35 -19.99 -23.52
CA GLN A 127 -6.89 -19.95 -24.93
C GLN A 127 -6.25 -21.27 -25.41
N GLN A 128 -6.77 -22.42 -24.93
CA GLN A 128 -6.42 -23.73 -25.49
C GLN A 128 -7.65 -24.62 -25.64
N ILE A 129 -8.62 -24.17 -26.44
CA ILE A 129 -9.46 -25.07 -27.26
C ILE A 129 -9.75 -24.31 -28.57
N GLN A 130 -8.82 -24.39 -29.53
CA GLN A 130 -9.11 -24.30 -30.95
C GLN A 130 -8.45 -25.48 -31.63
#